data_AF-A0A857GQT6-F1
#
_entry.id   AF-A0A857GQT6-F1
#
_cell.length_a   1.000
_cell.length_b   1.000
_cell.length_c   1.000
_cell.angle_alpha   90.00
_cell.angle_beta   90.00
_cell.angle_gamma   90.00
#
_symmetry.space_group_name_H-M   'P 1'
#
loop_
_entity.id
_entity.type
_entity.pdbx_description
1 polymer ?
#
loop_
_entity_poly.entity_id
_entity_poly.type
_entity_poly.pdbx_seq_one_letter_code
_entity_poly.pdbx_strand_id
1 'polypeptide(L)'
;MLAGADESANIVGTLDGDKRAWFVLRQSDDSNATFMDVGDQRQVEVTGFVDPLEWDAQEALVLSFVLEGDELVSAKVMQLIGPTAIPPLYTSEGGNIHVSLNHVEQQGRELHLQGKIHGVLALQHDAETPPSISEGIDIRVNFELVAQRVEF
;
A
#
# COMPACT_ATOMS: atom_id res chain seq x y z
N MET A 1 -20.88 21.27 3.89
CA MET A 1 -20.65 20.08 4.72
C MET A 1 -20.15 18.99 3.80
N LEU A 2 -18.87 18.63 3.91
CA LEU A 2 -18.30 17.51 3.16
C LEU A 2 -18.61 16.24 3.95
N ALA A 3 -19.72 15.60 3.63
CA ALA A 3 -20.09 14.29 4.16
C ALA A 3 -19.36 13.20 3.36
N GLY A 4 -18.76 12.23 4.06
CA GLY A 4 -18.33 10.95 3.49
C GLY A 4 -16.91 10.90 2.93
N ALA A 5 -15.88 11.15 3.73
CA ALA A 5 -14.67 10.35 3.53
C ALA A 5 -15.05 8.93 3.96
N ASP A 6 -15.08 8.00 3.02
CA ASP A 6 -15.62 6.63 3.12
C ASP A 6 -15.18 5.93 4.42
N GLU A 7 -16.11 5.64 5.33
CA GLU A 7 -15.84 4.95 6.60
C GLU A 7 -15.38 3.48 6.39
N SER A 8 -15.38 2.99 5.16
CA SER A 8 -14.92 1.66 4.74
C SER A 8 -13.52 1.64 4.10
N ALA A 9 -12.94 2.81 3.80
CA ALA A 9 -11.63 2.88 3.14
C ALA A 9 -10.50 2.48 4.10
N ASN A 10 -9.60 1.61 3.64
CA ASN A 10 -8.51 1.08 4.45
C ASN A 10 -7.30 2.00 4.50
N ILE A 11 -7.10 2.79 3.46
CA ILE A 11 -5.97 3.71 3.34
C ILE A 11 -6.53 5.07 2.95
N VAL A 12 -6.24 6.11 3.73
CA VAL A 12 -6.82 7.44 3.53
C VAL A 12 -5.78 8.53 3.73
N GLY A 13 -5.82 9.55 2.88
CA GLY A 13 -4.93 10.70 3.01
C GLY A 13 -4.85 11.55 1.77
N THR A 14 -3.64 11.98 1.43
CA THR A 14 -3.38 12.83 0.27
C THR A 14 -2.27 12.28 -0.61
N LEU A 15 -2.43 12.47 -1.91
CA LEU A 15 -1.44 12.22 -2.95
C LEU A 15 -1.34 13.50 -3.81
N ASP A 16 -0.15 14.10 -3.87
CA ASP A 16 0.10 15.41 -4.52
C ASP A 16 -0.88 16.52 -4.06
N GLY A 17 -1.21 16.52 -2.78
CA GLY A 17 -2.18 17.46 -2.18
C GLY A 17 -3.65 17.10 -2.39
N ASP A 18 -3.98 16.21 -3.31
CA ASP A 18 -5.34 15.74 -3.55
C ASP A 18 -5.74 14.67 -2.55
N LYS A 19 -6.97 14.78 -2.02
CA LYS A 19 -7.52 13.76 -1.12
C LYS A 19 -7.78 12.47 -1.88
N ARG A 20 -7.30 11.36 -1.33
CA ARG A 20 -7.45 10.02 -1.89
C ARG A 20 -7.82 9.02 -0.81
N ALA A 21 -8.53 7.98 -1.23
CA ALA A 21 -8.90 6.82 -0.44
C ALA A 21 -8.63 5.58 -1.29
N TRP A 22 -8.15 4.51 -0.65
CA TRP A 22 -7.96 3.22 -1.28
C TRP A 22 -8.58 2.11 -0.44
N PHE A 23 -9.14 1.13 -1.12
CA PHE A 23 -9.91 0.04 -0.56
C PHE A 23 -9.17 -1.29 -0.75
N VAL A 24 -8.97 -2.02 0.34
CA VAL A 24 -8.52 -3.41 0.29
C VAL A 24 -9.75 -4.28 0.13
N LEU A 25 -9.80 -5.00 -0.98
CA LEU A 25 -10.97 -5.78 -1.34
C LEU A 25 -10.83 -7.23 -0.84
N ARG A 26 -11.98 -7.81 -0.43
CA ARG A 26 -12.12 -9.22 -0.06
C ARG A 26 -13.23 -9.88 -0.87
N GLN A 27 -12.97 -11.07 -1.41
CA GLN A 27 -13.94 -11.88 -2.14
C GLN A 27 -13.84 -13.32 -1.65
N SER A 28 -14.88 -13.78 -0.96
CA SER A 28 -14.87 -15.08 -0.29
C SER A 28 -13.68 -15.19 0.68
N ASP A 29 -12.75 -16.13 0.45
CA ASP A 29 -11.55 -16.34 1.26
C ASP A 29 -10.32 -15.57 0.73
N ASP A 30 -10.43 -14.94 -0.45
CA ASP A 30 -9.34 -14.20 -1.08
C ASP A 30 -9.37 -12.72 -0.66
N SER A 31 -8.18 -12.15 -0.48
CA SER A 31 -7.96 -10.77 -0.05
C SER A 31 -6.78 -10.19 -0.81
N ASN A 32 -6.89 -8.93 -1.24
CA ASN A 32 -5.76 -8.19 -1.82
C ASN A 32 -4.79 -7.65 -0.76
N ALA A 33 -5.00 -7.99 0.50
CA ALA A 33 -4.01 -7.90 1.57
C ALA A 33 -3.69 -9.32 2.07
N THR A 34 -2.45 -9.75 1.90
CA THR A 34 -1.99 -11.08 2.29
C THR A 34 -0.69 -11.00 3.08
N PHE A 35 -0.39 -12.07 3.82
CA PHE A 35 0.91 -12.25 4.43
C PHE A 35 1.37 -13.71 4.43
N MET A 36 2.68 -13.90 4.47
CA MET A 36 3.32 -15.21 4.60
C MET A 36 4.57 -15.11 5.48
N ASP A 37 4.91 -16.23 6.13
CA ASP A 37 6.12 -16.35 6.93
C ASP A 37 7.26 -16.91 6.05
N VAL A 38 8.41 -16.22 6.02
CA VAL A 38 9.62 -16.58 5.27
C VAL A 38 10.79 -16.57 6.24
N GLY A 39 11.15 -17.77 6.73
CA GLY A 39 12.10 -17.89 7.83
C GLY A 39 11.51 -17.25 9.10
N ASP A 40 12.26 -16.32 9.69
CA ASP A 40 11.83 -15.55 10.88
C ASP A 40 11.12 -14.24 10.52
N GLN A 41 10.98 -13.94 9.21
CA GLN A 41 10.36 -12.72 8.73
C GLN A 41 8.93 -12.96 8.26
N ARG A 42 8.08 -11.96 8.42
CA ARG A 42 6.74 -11.93 7.85
C ARG A 42 6.72 -10.95 6.68
N GLN A 43 6.35 -11.42 5.51
CA GLN A 43 6.16 -10.60 4.32
C GLN A 43 4.67 -10.31 4.16
N VAL A 44 4.32 -9.04 4.03
CA VAL A 44 2.94 -8.56 3.87
C VAL A 44 2.84 -7.83 2.55
N GLU A 45 1.87 -8.19 1.73
CA GLU A 45 1.58 -7.56 0.44
C GLU A 45 0.16 -7.05 0.44
N VAL A 46 -0.02 -5.79 0.04
CA VAL A 46 -1.32 -5.11 0.07
C VAL A 46 -1.50 -4.31 -1.21
N THR A 47 -2.63 -4.52 -1.89
CA THR A 47 -3.07 -3.66 -2.98
C THR A 47 -4.38 -2.98 -2.59
N GLY A 48 -4.33 -1.65 -2.49
CA GLY A 48 -5.50 -0.79 -2.30
C GLY A 48 -5.94 -0.17 -3.62
N PHE A 49 -7.20 -0.36 -3.98
CA PHE A 49 -7.78 0.15 -5.23
C PHE A 49 -8.53 1.46 -4.99
N VAL A 50 -8.59 2.33 -5.99
CA VAL A 50 -9.41 3.56 -5.90
C VAL A 50 -10.91 3.28 -6.00
N ASP A 51 -11.28 2.17 -6.64
CA ASP A 51 -12.66 1.70 -6.74
C ASP A 51 -12.93 0.63 -5.66
N PRO A 52 -14.01 0.76 -4.85
CA PRO A 52 -14.33 -0.20 -3.80
C PRO A 52 -14.92 -1.54 -4.31
N LEU A 53 -15.14 -1.70 -5.62
CA LEU A 53 -15.78 -2.86 -6.23
C LEU A 53 -14.90 -3.55 -7.29
N GLU A 54 -13.95 -2.84 -7.90
CA GLU A 54 -13.11 -3.36 -8.99
C GLU A 54 -11.71 -3.79 -8.50
N TRP A 55 -11.40 -5.09 -8.66
CA TRP A 55 -10.10 -5.70 -8.29
C TRP A 55 -9.00 -5.51 -9.33
N ASP A 56 -9.36 -5.08 -10.53
CA ASP A 56 -8.46 -4.82 -11.66
C ASP A 56 -8.37 -3.33 -11.98
N ALA A 57 -8.72 -2.47 -11.02
CA ALA A 57 -8.60 -1.03 -11.19
C ALA A 57 -7.15 -0.66 -11.52
N GLN A 58 -7.02 0.13 -12.58
CA GLN A 58 -5.74 0.50 -13.19
C GLN A 58 -4.90 1.44 -12.32
N GLU A 59 -5.54 2.09 -11.36
CA GLU A 59 -4.92 2.96 -10.38
C GLU A 59 -5.02 2.30 -9.00
N ALA A 60 -3.87 1.96 -8.42
CA ALA A 60 -3.79 1.27 -7.14
C ALA A 60 -2.56 1.72 -6.35
N LEU A 61 -2.68 1.66 -5.03
CA LEU A 61 -1.59 1.83 -4.08
C LEU A 61 -1.16 0.45 -3.57
N VAL A 62 0.05 0.05 -3.91
CA VAL A 62 0.67 -1.21 -3.50
C VAL A 62 1.62 -0.94 -2.33
N LEU A 63 1.45 -1.68 -1.24
CA LEU A 63 2.28 -1.63 -0.05
C LEU A 63 2.89 -3.01 0.18
N SER A 64 4.21 -3.06 0.34
CA SER A 64 4.94 -4.28 0.71
C SER A 64 5.68 -4.03 2.01
N PHE A 65 5.47 -4.88 3.01
CA PHE A 65 6.15 -4.79 4.30
C PHE A 65 6.93 -6.06 4.60
N VAL A 66 8.09 -5.89 5.23
CA VAL A 66 8.84 -6.98 5.86
C VAL A 66 8.90 -6.70 7.35
N LEU A 67 8.38 -7.62 8.15
CA LEU A 67 8.36 -7.55 9.60
C LEU A 67 9.27 -8.62 10.20
N GLU A 68 9.90 -8.29 11.32
CA GLU A 68 10.58 -9.25 12.20
C GLU A 68 9.90 -9.15 13.57
N GLY A 69 9.13 -10.19 13.94
CA GLY A 69 8.13 -10.06 15.00
C GLY A 69 7.09 -8.98 14.65
N ASP A 70 7.02 -7.95 15.48
CA ASP A 70 6.12 -6.79 15.31
C ASP A 70 6.86 -5.54 14.79
N GLU A 71 8.17 -5.63 14.54
CA GLU A 71 8.97 -4.51 14.07
C GLU A 71 9.01 -4.43 12.54
N LEU A 72 8.82 -3.23 11.99
CA LEU A 72 8.95 -2.96 10.57
C LEU A 72 10.43 -2.87 10.17
N VAL A 73 10.91 -3.84 9.40
CA VAL A 73 12.29 -3.91 8.89
C VAL A 73 12.43 -3.19 7.56
N SER A 74 11.44 -3.33 6.68
CA SER A 74 11.45 -2.71 5.36
C SER A 74 10.03 -2.43 4.89
N ALA A 75 9.86 -1.36 4.13
CA ALA A 75 8.62 -1.02 3.46
C ALA A 75 8.89 -0.54 2.04
N LYS A 76 8.04 -0.96 1.10
CA LYS A 76 7.95 -0.39 -0.24
C LYS A 76 6.54 0.12 -0.47
N VAL A 77 6.45 1.25 -1.18
CA VAL A 77 5.19 1.91 -1.53
C VAL A 77 5.23 2.22 -3.01
N MET A 78 4.22 1.78 -3.75
CA MET A 78 4.09 2.07 -5.17
C MET A 78 2.68 2.55 -5.49
N GLN A 79 2.56 3.61 -6.29
CA GLN A 79 1.31 4.07 -6.86
C GLN A 79 1.36 3.83 -8.37
N LEU A 80 0.49 2.95 -8.85
CA LEU A 80 0.36 2.63 -10.27
C LEU A 80 -0.40 3.74 -11.01
N ILE A 81 0.06 4.10 -12.22
CA ILE A 81 -0.49 5.21 -13.01
C ILE A 81 -0.95 4.72 -14.38
N GLY A 82 -2.25 4.53 -14.53
CA GLY A 82 -2.90 4.38 -15.84
C GLY A 82 -2.96 2.95 -16.40
N PRO A 83 -3.55 2.80 -17.60
CA PRO A 83 -4.08 1.54 -18.13
C PRO A 83 -3.07 0.61 -18.80
N THR A 84 -1.80 0.98 -18.95
CA THR A 84 -0.89 0.26 -19.83
C THR A 84 -0.36 -1.02 -19.18
N ALA A 85 0.08 -1.98 -19.99
CA ALA A 85 0.63 -3.25 -19.50
C ALA A 85 1.90 -3.07 -18.63
N ILE A 86 2.64 -1.98 -18.86
CA ILE A 86 3.73 -1.50 -18.02
C ILE A 86 3.46 0.00 -17.82
N PRO A 87 2.65 0.38 -16.83
CA PRO A 87 2.36 1.77 -16.56
C PRO A 87 3.56 2.44 -15.88
N PRO A 88 3.77 3.75 -16.12
CA PRO A 88 4.61 4.51 -15.22
C PRO A 88 4.04 4.39 -13.79
N LEU A 89 4.91 4.52 -12.81
CA LEU A 89 4.54 4.42 -11.41
C LEU A 89 5.30 5.42 -10.56
N TYR A 90 4.71 5.80 -9.43
CA TYR A 90 5.46 6.46 -8.37
C TYR A 90 5.89 5.42 -7.35
N THR A 91 7.14 5.45 -6.90
CA THR A 91 7.70 4.44 -5.98
C THR A 91 8.50 5.07 -4.85
N SER A 92 8.56 4.38 -3.71
CA SER A 92 9.47 4.70 -2.62
C SER A 92 10.94 4.52 -3.01
N GLU A 93 11.24 3.67 -4.01
CA GLU A 93 12.60 3.50 -4.51
C GLU A 93 13.09 4.79 -5.18
N GLY A 94 14.28 5.27 -4.82
CA GLY A 94 14.79 6.58 -5.28
C GLY A 94 14.04 7.79 -4.70
N GLY A 95 12.95 7.58 -3.96
CA GLY A 95 12.20 8.59 -3.23
C GLY A 95 12.72 8.81 -1.81
N ASN A 96 11.91 9.52 -1.02
CA ASN A 96 12.15 9.74 0.41
C ASN A 96 10.86 9.49 1.17
N ILE A 97 10.62 8.22 1.52
CA ILE A 97 9.40 7.76 2.19
C ILE A 97 9.72 7.27 3.59
N HIS A 98 8.88 7.67 4.53
CA HIS A 98 8.88 7.18 5.90
C HIS A 98 7.58 6.41 6.15
N VAL A 99 7.74 5.18 6.63
CA VAL A 99 6.63 4.32 7.05
C VAL A 99 6.79 4.00 8.52
N SER A 100 5.70 4.08 9.27
CA SER A 100 5.67 3.73 10.69
C SER A 100 4.43 2.90 11.01
N LEU A 101 4.61 1.80 11.74
CA LEU A 101 3.53 1.00 12.31
C LEU A 101 3.27 1.45 13.75
N ASN A 102 2.00 1.62 14.09
CA ASN A 102 1.57 1.90 15.47
C ASN A 102 0.87 0.68 16.10
N HIS A 103 0.39 -0.26 15.28
CA HIS A 103 -0.25 -1.50 15.73
C HIS A 103 0.10 -2.65 14.78
N VAL A 104 0.49 -3.77 15.35
CA VAL A 104 0.69 -5.06 14.68
C VAL A 104 0.12 -6.13 15.60
N GLU A 105 -0.84 -6.91 15.11
CA GLU A 105 -1.45 -7.97 15.90
C GLU A 105 -1.91 -9.11 15.00
N GLN A 106 -1.55 -10.34 15.34
CA GLN A 106 -2.03 -11.53 14.64
C GLN A 106 -3.12 -12.24 15.45
N GLN A 107 -4.25 -12.50 14.81
CA GLN A 107 -5.35 -13.30 15.34
C GLN A 107 -5.64 -14.46 14.40
N GLY A 108 -5.05 -15.62 14.69
CA GLY A 108 -5.18 -16.82 13.84
C GLY A 108 -4.60 -16.58 12.45
N ARG A 109 -5.46 -16.52 11.44
CA ARG A 109 -5.09 -16.30 10.02
C ARG A 109 -5.12 -14.83 9.60
N GLU A 110 -5.51 -13.93 10.49
CA GLU A 110 -5.59 -12.50 10.19
C GLU A 110 -4.43 -11.75 10.86
N LEU A 111 -3.84 -10.83 10.11
CA LEU A 111 -2.83 -9.89 10.59
C LEU A 111 -3.39 -8.47 10.50
N HIS A 112 -3.60 -7.84 11.64
CA HIS A 112 -4.04 -6.46 11.77
C HIS A 112 -2.83 -5.53 11.79
N LEU A 113 -2.87 -4.50 10.94
CA LEU A 113 -1.81 -3.51 10.79
C LEU A 113 -2.42 -2.12 10.80
N GLN A 114 -1.86 -1.22 11.61
CA GLN A 114 -2.20 0.20 11.58
C GLN A 114 -0.94 1.04 11.51
N GLY A 115 -0.92 2.04 10.63
CA GLY A 115 0.27 2.83 10.42
C GLY A 115 0.07 4.08 9.59
N LYS A 116 1.20 4.69 9.23
CA LYS A 116 1.27 5.95 8.49
C LYS A 116 2.40 5.89 7.47
N ILE A 117 2.17 6.54 6.33
CA ILE A 117 3.16 6.72 5.26
C ILE A 117 3.21 8.21 4.97
N HIS A 118 4.41 8.77 4.90
CA HIS A 118 4.60 10.13 4.42
C HIS A 118 5.95 10.33 3.73
N GLY A 119 6.00 11.29 2.80
CA GLY A 119 7.23 11.67 2.12
C GLY A 119 7.00 11.88 0.63
N VAL A 120 8.04 11.65 -0.17
CA VAL A 120 8.02 11.84 -1.63
C VAL A 120 8.25 10.50 -2.33
N LEU A 121 7.31 10.10 -3.17
CA LEU A 121 7.50 8.99 -4.11
C LEU A 121 8.20 9.51 -5.36
N ALA A 122 9.21 8.81 -5.86
CA ALA A 122 9.90 9.14 -7.11
C ALA A 122 9.14 8.56 -8.32
N LEU A 123 9.14 9.28 -9.44
CA LEU A 123 8.50 8.83 -10.67
C LEU A 123 9.41 7.86 -11.42
N GLN A 124 8.87 6.72 -11.84
CA GLN A 124 9.50 5.77 -12.74
C GLN A 124 8.66 5.66 -14.02
N HIS A 125 9.23 6.08 -15.15
CA HIS A 125 8.53 6.08 -16.43
C HIS A 125 8.40 4.68 -17.05
N ASP A 126 9.41 3.84 -16.85
CA ASP A 126 9.50 2.48 -17.37
C ASP A 126 10.47 1.64 -16.53
N ALA A 127 10.54 0.34 -16.81
CA ALA A 127 11.37 -0.61 -16.05
C ALA A 127 12.88 -0.45 -16.28
N GLU A 128 13.31 0.22 -17.35
CA GLU A 128 14.73 0.38 -17.70
C GLU A 128 15.32 1.67 -17.10
N THR A 129 14.47 2.65 -16.81
CA THR A 129 14.85 3.95 -16.26
C THR A 129 14.72 3.96 -14.74
N PRO A 130 15.77 4.35 -13.98
CA PRO A 130 15.67 4.48 -12.54
C PRO A 130 14.63 5.53 -12.12
N PRO A 131 13.97 5.37 -10.96
CA PRO A 131 13.06 6.37 -10.43
C PRO A 131 13.74 7.73 -10.19
N SER A 132 13.02 8.83 -10.47
CA SER A 132 13.48 10.21 -10.34
C SER A 132 12.67 10.98 -9.29
N ILE A 133 13.35 11.47 -8.25
CA ILE A 133 12.72 12.30 -7.20
C ILE A 133 12.43 13.73 -7.66
N SER A 134 13.08 14.23 -8.72
CA SER A 134 12.82 15.58 -9.23
C SER A 134 11.43 15.75 -9.83
N GLU A 135 10.83 14.64 -10.26
CA GLU A 135 9.46 14.52 -10.76
C GLU A 135 8.58 13.75 -9.78
N GLY A 136 9.03 13.63 -8.53
CA GLY A 136 8.30 12.92 -7.50
C GLY A 136 7.07 13.67 -6.99
N ILE A 137 6.21 12.94 -6.30
CA ILE A 137 4.98 13.48 -5.70
C ILE A 137 4.93 13.22 -4.20
N ASP A 138 4.30 14.15 -3.48
CA ASP A 138 4.07 14.01 -2.06
C ASP A 138 2.99 12.95 -1.78
N ILE A 139 3.24 12.10 -0.79
CA ILE A 139 2.24 11.19 -0.22
C ILE A 139 2.14 11.44 1.30
N ARG A 140 0.92 11.42 1.82
CA ARG A 140 0.65 11.41 3.26
C ARG A 140 -0.63 10.64 3.54
N VAL A 141 -0.51 9.41 3.99
CA VAL A 141 -1.66 8.53 4.24
C VAL A 141 -1.56 7.84 5.60
N ASN A 142 -2.73 7.53 6.17
CA ASN A 142 -2.87 6.62 7.29
C ASN A 142 -3.54 5.35 6.77
N PHE A 143 -3.23 4.21 7.37
CA PHE A 143 -3.84 2.94 6.99
C PHE A 143 -4.25 2.10 8.19
N GLU A 144 -5.32 1.34 8.00
CA GLU A 144 -5.80 0.28 8.88
C GLU A 144 -6.21 -0.92 8.02
N LEU A 145 -5.44 -2.00 8.16
CA LEU A 145 -5.43 -3.12 7.22
C LEU A 145 -5.57 -4.44 7.97
N VAL A 146 -6.23 -5.39 7.33
CA VAL A 146 -6.29 -6.77 7.83
C VAL A 146 -5.88 -7.71 6.69
N ALA A 147 -4.65 -8.22 6.77
CA ALA A 147 -4.07 -9.13 5.80
C ALA A 147 -4.39 -10.60 6.14
N GLN A 148 -4.63 -11.43 5.12
CA GLN A 148 -4.91 -12.86 5.27
C GLN A 148 -3.66 -13.72 5.08
N ARG A 149 -3.51 -14.75 5.89
CA ARG A 149 -2.43 -15.72 5.72
C ARG A 149 -2.64 -16.56 4.45
N VAL A 150 -1.65 -16.55 3.57
CA VAL A 150 -1.59 -17.49 2.44
C VAL A 150 -0.81 -18.74 2.84
N GLU A 151 -1.30 -19.91 2.43
CA GLU A 151 -0.67 -21.21 2.65
C GLU A 151 -0.38 -21.85 1.30
N PHE A 152 0.84 -22.37 1.13
CA PHE A 152 1.30 -23.06 -0.09
C PHE A 152 1.35 -24.58 0.14
#